data_AF-A0A399ZR74-F1
#
_entry.id   AF-A0A399ZR74-F1
#
_cell.length_a   1.000
_cell.length_b   1.000
_cell.length_c   1.000
_cell.angle_alpha   90.00
_cell.angle_beta   90.00
_cell.angle_gamma   90.00
#
_symmetry.space_group_name_H-M   'P 1'
#
loop_
_entity.id
_entity.type
_entity.pdbx_description
1 polymer ?
#
loop_
_entity_poly.entity_id
_entity_poly.type
_entity_poly.pdbx_seq_one_letter_code
_entity_poly.pdbx_strand_id
1 'polypeptide(L)'
;MSTRNRIASSTFAILLFGALPILVYFAARGNLGVSTLTSLQAPNASDQAALIASLVVVKPLYMLLSVAVILMLFDRAAFPARALVWGFTALLSGELICGAVFSAFGHELIVSEHIHSYGMMLEYFFIACAFFAFVDGRFAPDPKRVRPLSAFASGLGILAAFLPLSVNPTPGGYQTDLYGFPYLYARFEFNQWVESRFLPIASLIFFVLAFFSALNSMRMSLSNIFLSAGMSLLAFSIIRLSLGALFVDRLVWFEFWEEMIQLIVISTVAFLLWRVKPEWVADRVALFR
;
A
#
# COMPACT_ATOMS: atom_id res chain seq x y z
N MET A 1 -19.52 -15.63 -24.17
CA MET A 1 -18.88 -15.85 -22.85
C MET A 1 -19.57 -14.96 -21.83
N SER A 2 -20.26 -15.55 -20.83
CA SER A 2 -21.12 -14.79 -19.92
C SER A 2 -20.31 -13.89 -18.97
N THR A 3 -20.87 -12.75 -18.59
CA THR A 3 -20.32 -11.79 -17.61
C THR A 3 -19.91 -12.44 -16.28
N ARG A 4 -20.50 -13.59 -15.94
CA ARG A 4 -20.15 -14.40 -14.76
C ARG A 4 -18.72 -14.97 -14.82
N ASN A 5 -18.26 -15.41 -15.99
CA ASN A 5 -16.94 -16.04 -16.11
C ASN A 5 -15.78 -15.03 -16.04
N ARG A 6 -16.01 -13.76 -16.38
CA ARG A 6 -14.98 -12.70 -16.27
C ARG A 6 -14.74 -12.26 -14.83
N ILE A 7 -15.73 -12.37 -13.95
CA ILE A 7 -15.59 -11.97 -12.54
C ILE A 7 -14.83 -13.05 -11.76
N ALA A 8 -15.11 -14.33 -12.02
CA ALA A 8 -14.44 -15.43 -11.36
C ALA A 8 -12.93 -15.46 -11.65
N SER A 9 -12.50 -15.17 -12.89
CA SER A 9 -11.07 -15.14 -13.24
C SER A 9 -10.32 -14.00 -12.55
N SER A 10 -10.96 -12.83 -12.42
CA SER A 10 -10.35 -11.66 -11.77
C SER A 10 -10.19 -11.85 -10.27
N THR A 11 -11.20 -12.44 -9.59
CA THR A 11 -11.12 -12.71 -8.15
C THR A 11 -10.06 -13.76 -7.83
N PHE A 12 -9.92 -14.79 -8.67
CA PHE A 12 -8.88 -15.81 -8.51
C PHE A 12 -7.47 -15.23 -8.68
N ALA A 13 -7.26 -14.37 -9.69
CA ALA A 13 -5.98 -13.69 -9.87
C ALA A 13 -5.63 -12.81 -8.67
N ILE A 14 -6.59 -12.05 -8.14
CA ILE A 14 -6.37 -11.19 -6.96
C ILE A 14 -6.02 -12.02 -5.72
N LEU A 15 -6.71 -13.15 -5.50
CA LEU A 15 -6.40 -14.04 -4.37
C LEU A 15 -5.03 -14.71 -4.53
N LEU A 16 -4.67 -15.13 -5.75
CA LEU A 16 -3.38 -15.77 -6.03
C LEU A 16 -2.21 -14.80 -5.86
N PHE A 17 -2.30 -13.61 -6.45
CA PHE A 17 -1.27 -12.57 -6.33
C PHE A 17 -1.22 -11.98 -4.92
N GLY A 18 -2.36 -11.83 -4.24
CA GLY A 18 -2.42 -11.37 -2.85
C GLY A 18 -1.88 -12.40 -1.84
N ALA A 19 -1.99 -13.69 -2.13
CA ALA A 19 -1.43 -14.75 -1.29
C ALA A 19 0.05 -15.03 -1.58
N LEU A 20 0.60 -14.58 -2.71
CA LEU A 20 1.98 -14.83 -3.10
C LEU A 20 3.01 -14.35 -2.05
N PRO A 21 2.91 -13.13 -1.48
CA PRO A 21 3.86 -12.69 -0.45
C PRO A 21 3.77 -13.53 0.83
N ILE A 22 2.57 -14.03 1.16
CA ILE A 22 2.33 -14.91 2.30
C ILE A 22 2.98 -16.28 2.04
N LEU A 23 2.79 -16.86 0.87
CA LEU A 23 3.40 -18.14 0.49
C LEU A 23 4.92 -18.04 0.41
N VAL A 24 5.45 -16.95 -0.12
CA VAL A 24 6.90 -16.65 -0.15
C VAL A 24 7.46 -16.51 1.26
N TYR A 25 6.76 -15.80 2.15
CA TYR A 25 7.13 -15.69 3.56
C TYR A 25 7.16 -17.05 4.27
N PHE A 26 6.14 -17.90 4.07
CA PHE A 26 6.12 -19.24 4.65
C PHE A 26 7.20 -20.16 4.05
N ALA A 27 7.51 -20.02 2.76
CA ALA A 27 8.55 -20.80 2.09
C ALA A 27 9.97 -20.42 2.55
N ALA A 28 10.18 -19.19 3.00
CA ALA A 28 11.50 -18.68 3.41
C ALA A 28 11.88 -18.97 4.88
N ARG A 29 11.10 -19.75 5.65
CA ARG A 29 11.32 -19.93 7.10
C ARG A 29 12.72 -20.49 7.45
N GLY A 30 13.42 -19.78 8.34
CA GLY A 30 14.44 -20.38 9.22
C GLY A 30 15.33 -19.40 9.97
N ASN A 31 15.79 -18.34 9.31
CA ASN A 31 16.56 -17.27 9.94
C ASN A 31 16.58 -16.10 8.97
N LEU A 32 15.84 -15.04 9.27
CA LEU A 32 16.17 -13.73 8.72
C LEU A 32 17.50 -13.38 9.40
N GLY A 33 18.60 -13.45 8.66
CA GLY A 33 19.94 -13.34 9.22
C GLY A 33 20.09 -12.12 10.14
N VAL A 34 21.02 -12.20 11.08
CA VAL A 34 21.46 -11.04 11.86
C VAL A 34 22.36 -10.23 10.94
N SER A 35 21.82 -9.17 10.34
CA SER A 35 22.64 -8.17 9.65
C SER A 35 23.20 -7.22 10.70
N THR A 36 24.46 -7.46 11.07
CA THR A 36 25.25 -6.41 11.72
C THR A 36 25.46 -5.29 10.70
N LEU A 37 25.41 -4.02 11.13
CA LEU A 37 25.88 -2.86 10.37
C LEU A 37 27.30 -3.18 9.91
N THR A 38 27.43 -3.71 8.71
CA THR A 38 28.69 -4.22 8.17
C THR A 38 29.33 -3.14 7.31
N SER A 39 30.65 -3.27 7.20
CA SER A 39 31.55 -2.45 6.38
C SER A 39 30.95 -2.01 5.06
N LEU A 40 31.33 -0.81 4.61
CA LEU A 40 31.00 -0.22 3.32
C LEU A 40 30.96 -1.28 2.19
N GLN A 41 29.78 -1.50 1.62
CA GLN A 41 29.59 -2.41 0.49
C GLN A 41 29.64 -1.61 -0.82
N ALA A 42 30.57 -1.96 -1.71
CA ALA A 42 30.59 -1.38 -3.05
C ALA A 42 29.32 -1.83 -3.81
N PRO A 43 28.47 -0.90 -4.28
CA PRO A 43 27.26 -1.30 -4.97
C PRO A 43 27.62 -1.88 -6.34
N ASN A 44 26.95 -2.95 -6.72
CA ASN A 44 27.09 -3.48 -8.07
C ASN A 44 26.29 -2.60 -9.06
N ALA A 45 26.56 -2.75 -10.36
CA ALA A 45 25.88 -1.98 -11.40
C ALA A 45 24.35 -2.16 -11.39
N SER A 46 23.84 -3.31 -10.94
CA SER A 46 22.40 -3.57 -10.85
C SER A 46 21.72 -2.81 -9.71
N ASP A 47 22.41 -2.63 -8.58
CA ASP A 47 21.91 -1.83 -7.46
C ASP A 47 21.83 -0.36 -7.85
N GLN A 48 22.88 0.18 -8.50
CA GLN A 48 22.86 1.54 -9.00
C GLN A 48 21.72 1.77 -10.01
N ALA A 49 21.51 0.83 -10.94
CA ALA A 49 20.42 0.91 -11.91
C ALA A 49 19.04 0.83 -11.25
N ALA A 50 18.84 -0.06 -10.28
CA ALA A 50 17.58 -0.20 -9.54
C ALA A 50 17.24 1.09 -8.78
N LEU A 51 18.23 1.71 -8.13
CA LEU A 51 18.03 2.98 -7.43
C LEU A 51 17.68 4.12 -8.38
N ILE A 52 18.43 4.30 -9.47
CA ILE A 52 18.13 5.35 -10.47
C ILE A 52 16.72 5.12 -11.03
N ALA A 53 16.39 3.89 -11.38
CA ALA A 53 15.06 3.56 -11.89
C ALA A 53 13.98 3.93 -10.86
N SER A 54 14.17 3.56 -9.60
CA SER A 54 13.28 3.89 -8.49
C SER A 54 13.04 5.41 -8.35
N LEU A 55 14.13 6.18 -8.21
CA LEU A 55 14.06 7.61 -7.88
C LEU A 55 13.73 8.52 -9.07
N VAL A 56 14.26 8.21 -10.26
CA VAL A 56 14.20 9.11 -11.42
C VAL A 56 13.09 8.72 -12.39
N VAL A 57 12.67 7.46 -12.39
CA VAL A 57 11.66 6.97 -13.34
C VAL A 57 10.37 6.61 -12.62
N VAL A 58 10.41 5.64 -11.71
CA VAL A 58 9.22 5.04 -11.09
C VAL A 58 8.49 6.05 -10.22
N LYS A 59 9.20 6.70 -9.30
CA LYS A 59 8.63 7.71 -8.39
C LYS A 59 7.98 8.89 -9.13
N PRO A 60 8.68 9.60 -10.01
CA PRO A 60 8.07 10.69 -10.78
C PRO A 60 6.87 10.22 -11.61
N LEU A 61 6.93 9.01 -12.19
CA LEU A 61 5.84 8.50 -13.02
C LEU A 61 4.56 8.30 -12.22
N TYR A 62 4.62 7.63 -11.06
CA TYR A 62 3.41 7.44 -10.27
C TYR A 62 2.94 8.74 -9.62
N MET A 63 3.84 9.66 -9.25
CA MET A 63 3.45 10.97 -8.72
C MET A 63 2.68 11.78 -9.78
N LEU A 64 3.16 11.80 -11.03
CA LEU A 64 2.46 12.43 -12.15
C LEU A 64 1.10 11.77 -12.41
N LEU A 65 1.04 10.44 -12.31
CA LEU A 65 -0.21 9.70 -12.44
C LEU A 65 -1.20 10.03 -11.32
N SER A 66 -0.73 10.15 -10.07
CA SER A 66 -1.54 10.60 -8.93
C SER A 66 -2.10 12.00 -9.16
N VAL A 67 -1.29 12.95 -9.65
CA VAL A 67 -1.76 14.29 -10.03
C VAL A 67 -2.82 14.21 -11.13
N ALA A 68 -2.60 13.40 -12.17
CA ALA A 68 -3.57 13.23 -13.25
C ALA A 68 -4.91 12.69 -12.72
N VAL A 69 -4.89 11.70 -11.82
CA VAL A 69 -6.11 11.16 -11.20
C VAL A 69 -6.79 12.19 -10.30
N ILE A 70 -6.04 12.98 -9.53
CA ILE A 70 -6.58 14.08 -8.71
C ILE A 70 -7.31 15.09 -9.60
N LEU A 71 -6.67 15.59 -10.65
CA LEU A 71 -7.27 16.55 -11.58
C LEU A 71 -8.52 15.98 -12.26
N MET A 72 -8.51 14.69 -12.60
CA MET A 72 -9.66 13.99 -13.17
C MET A 72 -10.86 14.00 -12.21
N LEU A 73 -10.62 13.88 -10.91
CA LEU A 73 -11.66 13.69 -9.89
C LEU A 73 -12.01 14.94 -9.07
N PHE A 74 -11.24 16.04 -9.18
CA PHE A 74 -11.27 17.19 -8.27
C PHE A 74 -12.67 17.79 -8.00
N ASP A 75 -13.52 17.90 -9.02
CA ASP A 75 -14.87 18.51 -8.89
C ASP A 75 -15.99 17.48 -8.71
N ARG A 76 -15.66 16.21 -8.50
CA ARG A 76 -16.66 15.14 -8.42
C ARG A 76 -17.18 15.05 -6.98
N ALA A 77 -18.44 15.42 -6.77
CA ALA A 77 -19.09 15.37 -5.46
C ALA A 77 -19.29 13.94 -4.91
N ALA A 78 -19.22 12.92 -5.77
CA ALA A 78 -19.39 11.52 -5.40
C ALA A 78 -18.36 11.10 -4.34
N PHE A 79 -18.81 10.44 -3.27
CA PHE A 79 -17.94 10.01 -2.18
C PHE A 79 -16.72 9.19 -2.64
N PRO A 80 -16.84 8.17 -3.53
CA PRO A 80 -15.67 7.42 -4.00
C PRO A 80 -14.62 8.30 -4.70
N ALA A 81 -15.06 9.31 -5.46
CA ALA A 81 -14.14 10.21 -6.14
C ALA A 81 -13.38 11.09 -5.13
N ARG A 82 -14.08 11.68 -4.15
CA ARG A 82 -13.46 12.47 -3.08
C ARG A 82 -12.49 11.64 -2.24
N ALA A 83 -12.85 10.40 -1.91
CA ALA A 83 -11.95 9.50 -1.20
C ALA A 83 -10.64 9.32 -1.98
N LEU A 84 -10.71 8.99 -3.28
CA LEU A 84 -9.50 8.85 -4.11
C LEU A 84 -8.68 10.14 -4.22
N VAL A 85 -9.33 11.31 -4.36
CA VAL A 85 -8.63 12.61 -4.35
C VAL A 85 -7.83 12.77 -3.06
N TRP A 86 -8.45 12.52 -1.89
CA TRP A 86 -7.77 12.60 -0.61
C TRP A 86 -6.66 11.56 -0.43
N GLY A 87 -6.88 10.33 -0.92
CA GLY A 87 -5.86 9.28 -0.91
C GLY A 87 -4.61 9.67 -1.69
N PHE A 88 -4.76 10.09 -2.93
CA PHE A 88 -3.63 10.50 -3.75
C PHE A 88 -3.00 11.83 -3.30
N THR A 89 -3.77 12.72 -2.67
CA THR A 89 -3.23 13.93 -2.05
C THR A 89 -2.38 13.59 -0.83
N ALA A 90 -2.82 12.64 -0.01
CA ALA A 90 -2.06 12.16 1.16
C ALA A 90 -0.75 11.49 0.73
N LEU A 91 -0.78 10.64 -0.30
CA LEU A 91 0.43 10.07 -0.89
C LEU A 91 1.39 11.15 -1.38
N LEU A 92 0.94 12.05 -2.26
CA LEU A 92 1.79 13.11 -2.82
C LEU A 92 2.39 14.00 -1.73
N SER A 93 1.60 14.32 -0.71
CA SER A 93 2.09 15.12 0.43
C SER A 93 3.17 14.35 1.20
N GLY A 94 2.96 13.05 1.45
CA GLY A 94 3.96 12.18 2.08
C GLY A 94 5.27 12.13 1.30
N GLU A 95 5.19 11.92 -0.02
CA GLU A 95 6.34 11.86 -0.92
C GLU A 95 7.10 13.19 -1.01
N LEU A 96 6.38 14.30 -1.20
CA LEU A 96 6.99 15.62 -1.33
C LEU A 96 7.68 16.05 -0.04
N ILE A 97 7.05 15.81 1.11
CA ILE A 97 7.65 16.12 2.41
C ILE A 97 8.85 15.20 2.66
N CYS A 98 8.75 13.90 2.36
CA CYS A 98 9.86 12.96 2.48
C CYS A 98 11.06 13.42 1.62
N GLY A 99 10.84 13.72 0.34
CA GLY A 99 11.88 14.23 -0.56
C GLY A 99 12.47 15.57 -0.13
N ALA A 100 11.65 16.48 0.40
CA ALA A 100 12.13 17.78 0.90
C ALA A 100 12.98 17.62 2.17
N VAL A 101 12.54 16.81 3.14
CA VAL A 101 13.29 16.51 4.36
C VAL A 101 14.59 15.79 4.01
N PHE A 102 14.53 14.81 3.11
CA PHE A 102 15.70 14.10 2.61
C PHE A 102 16.72 15.05 1.97
N SER A 103 16.27 15.99 1.13
CA SER A 103 17.14 16.97 0.47
C SER A 103 17.77 17.96 1.45
N ALA A 104 17.06 18.29 2.54
CA ALA A 104 17.51 19.30 3.51
C ALA A 104 18.43 18.72 4.61
N PHE A 105 18.16 17.49 5.06
CA PHE A 105 18.81 16.89 6.24
C PHE A 105 19.54 15.57 5.93
N GLY A 106 19.50 15.09 4.69
CA GLY A 106 20.00 13.76 4.34
C GLY A 106 19.22 12.63 5.04
N HIS A 107 19.85 11.46 5.16
CA HIS A 107 19.26 10.27 5.81
C HIS A 107 19.21 10.31 7.33
N GLU A 108 19.67 11.39 7.97
CA GLU A 108 19.75 11.43 9.43
C GLU A 108 18.37 11.52 10.09
N LEU A 109 17.35 11.95 9.35
CA LEU A 109 15.99 12.09 9.87
C LEU A 109 15.12 10.85 9.59
N ILE A 110 15.03 9.95 10.57
CA ILE A 110 14.07 8.82 10.64
C ILE A 110 12.62 9.28 10.37
N VAL A 111 12.31 10.53 10.70
CA VAL A 111 10.99 11.15 10.52
C VAL A 111 10.55 11.18 9.05
N SER A 112 11.48 11.31 8.09
CA SER A 112 11.14 11.37 6.66
C SER A 112 10.45 10.10 6.18
N GLU A 113 11.02 8.93 6.51
CA GLU A 113 10.47 7.61 6.15
C GLU A 113 9.11 7.35 6.81
N HIS A 114 8.89 7.88 8.01
CA HIS A 114 7.57 7.80 8.66
C HIS A 114 6.51 8.60 7.92
N ILE A 115 6.82 9.83 7.53
CA ILE A 115 5.87 10.69 6.80
C ILE A 115 5.48 10.05 5.47
N HIS A 116 6.46 9.50 4.76
CA HIS A 116 6.25 8.67 3.57
C HIS A 116 5.30 7.49 3.84
N SER A 117 5.61 6.69 4.85
CA SER A 117 4.80 5.53 5.27
C SER A 117 3.35 5.91 5.62
N TYR A 118 3.14 7.03 6.31
CA TYR A 118 1.80 7.53 6.64
C TYR A 118 1.03 7.96 5.38
N GLY A 119 1.69 8.58 4.40
CA GLY A 119 1.12 8.90 3.10
C GLY A 119 0.56 7.68 2.40
N MET A 120 1.36 6.61 2.29
CA MET A 120 0.94 5.33 1.70
C MET A 120 -0.20 4.66 2.47
N MET A 121 -0.14 4.61 3.80
CA MET A 121 -1.23 4.02 4.61
C MET A 121 -2.56 4.75 4.42
N LEU A 122 -2.53 6.09 4.41
CA LEU A 122 -3.73 6.90 4.16
C LEU A 122 -4.27 6.69 2.74
N GLU A 123 -3.39 6.61 1.74
CA GLU A 123 -3.79 6.29 0.38
C GLU A 123 -4.51 4.94 0.31
N TYR A 124 -3.93 3.88 0.86
CA TYR A 124 -4.55 2.55 0.89
C TYR A 124 -5.91 2.57 1.59
N PHE A 125 -6.04 3.35 2.67
CA PHE A 125 -7.29 3.51 3.39
C PHE A 125 -8.37 4.14 2.52
N PHE A 126 -8.03 5.22 1.82
CA PHE A 126 -8.96 5.93 0.95
C PHE A 126 -9.30 5.15 -0.32
N ILE A 127 -8.35 4.41 -0.90
CA ILE A 127 -8.59 3.47 -2.00
C ILE A 127 -9.58 2.39 -1.57
N ALA A 128 -9.38 1.78 -0.39
CA ALA A 128 -10.30 0.78 0.16
C ALA A 128 -11.70 1.36 0.40
N CYS A 129 -11.79 2.58 0.96
CA CYS A 129 -13.06 3.28 1.14
C CYS A 129 -13.78 3.49 -0.20
N ALA A 130 -13.06 3.96 -1.23
CA ALA A 130 -13.63 4.16 -2.56
C ALA A 130 -14.08 2.85 -3.19
N PHE A 131 -13.28 1.78 -3.06
CA PHE A 131 -13.61 0.45 -3.55
C PHE A 131 -14.91 -0.08 -2.94
N PHE A 132 -15.06 -0.06 -1.62
CA PHE A 132 -16.29 -0.52 -0.97
C PHE A 132 -17.50 0.33 -1.36
N ALA A 133 -17.33 1.64 -1.45
CA ALA A 133 -18.42 2.52 -1.90
C ALA A 133 -18.83 2.25 -3.37
N PHE A 134 -17.91 1.89 -4.25
CA PHE A 134 -18.23 1.46 -5.62
C PHE A 134 -18.93 0.11 -5.65
N VAL A 135 -18.48 -0.86 -4.84
CA VAL A 135 -19.08 -2.19 -4.74
C VAL A 135 -20.52 -2.09 -4.22
N ASP A 136 -20.74 -1.32 -3.15
CA ASP A 136 -22.07 -1.09 -2.58
C ASP A 136 -23.00 -0.45 -3.61
N GLY A 137 -22.54 0.60 -4.29
CA GLY A 137 -23.34 1.29 -5.31
C GLY A 137 -23.66 0.45 -6.55
N ARG A 138 -22.82 -0.54 -6.92
CA ARG A 138 -23.03 -1.40 -8.10
C ARG A 138 -23.77 -2.69 -7.79
N PHE A 139 -23.49 -3.33 -6.66
CA PHE A 139 -23.88 -4.72 -6.41
C PHE A 139 -24.99 -4.90 -5.37
N ALA A 140 -25.34 -3.89 -4.56
CA ALA A 140 -26.34 -4.11 -3.52
C ALA A 140 -27.05 -2.85 -3.01
N PRO A 141 -28.32 -2.64 -3.39
CA PRO A 141 -29.27 -1.99 -2.50
C PRO A 141 -29.72 -2.92 -1.36
N ASP A 142 -29.45 -4.24 -1.40
CA ASP A 142 -29.92 -5.21 -0.39
C ASP A 142 -28.92 -5.41 0.77
N PRO A 143 -29.20 -4.88 1.98
CA PRO A 143 -28.34 -5.02 3.14
C PRO A 143 -28.13 -6.47 3.58
N LYS A 144 -29.04 -7.39 3.19
CA LYS A 144 -28.95 -8.81 3.59
C LYS A 144 -27.76 -9.52 2.95
N ARG A 145 -27.22 -9.03 1.84
CA ARG A 145 -26.08 -9.63 1.13
C ARG A 145 -24.72 -9.03 1.53
N VAL A 146 -24.68 -7.73 1.82
CA VAL A 146 -23.41 -7.05 2.11
C VAL A 146 -22.91 -7.31 3.52
N ARG A 147 -23.82 -7.40 4.51
CA ARG A 147 -23.48 -7.71 5.90
C ARG A 147 -22.67 -9.00 6.08
N PRO A 148 -23.11 -10.17 5.58
CA PRO A 148 -22.35 -11.40 5.75
C PRO A 148 -20.99 -11.34 5.03
N LEU A 149 -20.90 -10.64 3.89
CA LEU A 149 -19.63 -10.46 3.19
C LEU A 149 -18.65 -9.60 3.98
N SER A 150 -19.10 -8.47 4.54
CA SER A 150 -18.26 -7.61 5.39
C SER A 150 -17.83 -8.34 6.67
N ALA A 151 -18.74 -9.05 7.33
CA ALA A 151 -18.42 -9.85 8.50
C ALA A 151 -17.40 -10.96 8.16
N PHE A 152 -17.59 -11.66 7.05
CA PHE A 152 -16.64 -12.67 6.58
C PHE A 152 -15.26 -12.08 6.26
N ALA A 153 -15.21 -10.98 5.52
CA ALA A 153 -13.96 -10.27 5.22
C ALA A 153 -13.24 -9.79 6.49
N SER A 154 -14.00 -9.27 7.46
CA SER A 154 -13.47 -8.88 8.77
C SER A 154 -12.90 -10.07 9.53
N GLY A 155 -13.59 -11.22 9.51
CA GLY A 155 -13.11 -12.47 10.12
C GLY A 155 -11.80 -12.96 9.48
N LEU A 156 -11.69 -12.91 8.16
CA LEU A 156 -10.43 -13.22 7.46
C LEU A 156 -9.32 -12.22 7.82
N GLY A 157 -9.65 -10.93 7.91
CA GLY A 157 -8.70 -9.88 8.33
C GLY A 157 -8.14 -10.12 9.73
N ILE A 158 -8.99 -10.52 10.69
CA ILE A 158 -8.58 -10.92 12.04
C ILE A 158 -7.54 -12.02 11.99
N LEU A 159 -7.79 -13.09 11.22
CA LEU A 159 -6.85 -14.21 11.10
C LEU A 159 -5.54 -13.78 10.43
N ALA A 160 -5.63 -12.98 9.36
CA ALA A 160 -4.47 -12.51 8.61
C ALA A 160 -3.60 -11.54 9.42
N ALA A 161 -4.16 -10.77 10.36
CA ALA A 161 -3.42 -9.87 11.23
C ALA A 161 -2.43 -10.59 12.17
N PHE A 162 -2.61 -11.90 12.42
CA PHE A 162 -1.63 -12.70 13.16
C PHE A 162 -0.37 -13.04 12.35
N LEU A 163 -0.39 -12.93 11.01
CA LEU A 163 0.77 -13.26 10.18
C LEU A 163 1.96 -12.34 10.49
N PRO A 164 1.85 -11.00 10.42
CA PRO A 164 2.94 -10.10 10.82
C PRO A 164 3.39 -10.26 12.27
N LEU A 165 2.45 -10.55 13.19
CA LEU A 165 2.74 -10.72 14.62
C LEU A 165 3.63 -11.92 14.91
N SER A 166 3.65 -12.90 14.01
CA SER A 166 4.52 -14.08 14.11
C SER A 166 5.93 -13.87 13.56
N VAL A 167 6.20 -12.73 12.90
CA VAL A 167 7.51 -12.40 12.34
C VAL A 167 8.43 -11.95 13.47
N ASN A 168 9.65 -12.47 13.52
CA ASN A 168 10.75 -11.89 14.31
C ASN A 168 11.60 -11.04 13.37
N PRO A 169 11.38 -9.71 13.31
CA PRO A 169 12.17 -8.85 12.44
C PRO A 169 13.61 -8.80 12.95
N THR A 170 14.56 -8.89 12.01
CA THR A 170 15.98 -8.65 12.30
C THR A 170 16.39 -7.28 11.75
N PRO A 171 17.10 -6.47 12.54
CA PRO A 171 17.69 -5.23 12.05
C PRO A 171 18.60 -5.52 10.86
N GLY A 172 18.55 -4.65 9.86
CA GLY A 172 19.39 -4.76 8.68
C GLY A 172 19.80 -3.39 8.17
N GLY A 173 21.06 -3.28 7.79
CA GLY A 173 21.58 -2.06 7.18
C GLY A 173 23.01 -2.23 6.69
N TYR A 174 23.35 -1.46 5.66
CA TYR A 174 24.68 -1.35 5.12
C TYR A 174 24.91 0.05 4.58
N GLN A 175 26.17 0.47 4.58
CA GLN A 175 26.60 1.69 3.90
C GLN A 175 27.09 1.34 2.51
N THR A 176 26.79 2.17 1.53
CA THR A 176 27.23 1.99 0.14
C THR A 176 27.62 3.34 -0.48
N ASP A 177 28.25 3.31 -1.64
CA ASP A 177 28.67 4.50 -2.39
C ASP A 177 27.98 4.56 -3.76
N LEU A 178 27.01 5.46 -3.89
CA LEU A 178 26.22 5.64 -5.10
C LEU A 178 26.81 6.79 -5.91
N TYR A 179 27.58 6.47 -6.95
CA TYR A 179 28.19 7.46 -7.84
C TYR A 179 29.06 8.51 -7.11
N GLY A 180 29.75 8.12 -6.04
CA GLY A 180 30.59 9.01 -5.23
C GLY A 180 29.86 9.62 -4.02
N PHE A 181 28.58 9.30 -3.82
CA PHE A 181 27.80 9.74 -2.67
C PHE A 181 27.62 8.60 -1.66
N PRO A 182 28.16 8.72 -0.43
CA PRO A 182 27.91 7.73 0.60
C PRO A 182 26.44 7.73 0.99
N TYR A 183 25.83 6.55 0.99
CA TYR A 183 24.43 6.34 1.31
C TYR A 183 24.30 5.22 2.35
N LEU A 184 23.49 5.45 3.37
CA LEU A 184 23.23 4.49 4.43
C LEU A 184 21.84 3.89 4.24
N TYR A 185 21.78 2.64 3.80
CA TYR A 185 20.56 1.86 3.85
C TYR A 185 20.43 1.28 5.25
N ALA A 186 19.47 1.74 6.04
CA ALA A 186 19.20 1.18 7.37
C ALA A 186 17.70 1.07 7.60
N ARG A 187 17.25 -0.11 8.02
CA ARG A 187 15.90 -0.30 8.55
C ARG A 187 15.97 -0.23 10.06
N PHE A 188 15.63 0.94 10.60
CA PHE A 188 15.64 1.17 12.04
C PHE A 188 14.71 0.18 12.76
N GLU A 189 15.15 -0.31 13.92
CA GLU A 189 14.38 -1.23 14.77
C GLU A 189 12.97 -0.72 15.05
N PHE A 190 12.83 0.60 15.25
CA PHE A 190 11.54 1.22 15.47
C PHE A 190 10.58 1.03 14.29
N ASN A 191 11.03 1.19 13.05
CA ASN A 191 10.20 0.99 11.85
C ASN A 191 9.73 -0.46 11.77
N GLN A 192 10.65 -1.39 12.00
CA GLN A 192 10.34 -2.82 11.99
C GLN A 192 9.35 -3.19 13.10
N TRP A 193 9.47 -2.60 14.29
CA TRP A 193 8.52 -2.80 15.38
C TRP A 193 7.13 -2.25 15.03
N VAL A 194 7.06 -1.04 14.46
CA VAL A 194 5.79 -0.43 14.02
C VAL A 194 5.11 -1.34 13.00
N GLU A 195 5.84 -1.80 12.00
CA GLU A 195 5.33 -2.66 10.92
C GLU A 195 4.93 -4.06 11.41
N SER A 196 5.71 -4.69 12.29
CA SER A 196 5.49 -6.07 12.74
C SER A 196 4.62 -6.21 13.98
N ARG A 197 4.38 -5.13 14.73
CA ARG A 197 3.62 -5.14 15.99
C ARG A 197 2.49 -4.14 15.99
N PHE A 198 2.81 -2.85 15.90
CA PHE A 198 1.81 -1.79 16.06
C PHE A 198 0.72 -1.83 14.98
N LEU A 199 1.10 -1.83 13.70
CA LEU A 199 0.15 -1.82 12.59
C LEU A 199 -0.74 -3.08 12.55
N PRO A 200 -0.20 -4.30 12.76
CA PRO A 200 -1.03 -5.51 12.86
C PRO A 200 -2.02 -5.48 14.04
N ILE A 201 -1.60 -5.02 15.23
CA ILE A 201 -2.50 -4.89 16.39
C ILE A 201 -3.60 -3.86 16.10
N ALA A 202 -3.24 -2.70 15.55
CA ALA A 202 -4.20 -1.69 15.15
C ALA A 202 -5.18 -2.24 14.09
N SER A 203 -4.67 -2.98 13.10
CA SER A 203 -5.50 -3.63 12.08
C SER A 203 -6.48 -4.63 12.70
N LEU A 204 -6.03 -5.43 13.67
CA LEU A 204 -6.86 -6.39 14.40
C LEU A 204 -8.01 -5.68 15.11
N ILE A 205 -7.72 -4.58 15.82
CA ILE A 205 -8.74 -3.76 16.48
C ILE A 205 -9.78 -3.27 15.47
N PHE A 206 -9.34 -2.73 14.33
CA PHE A 206 -10.25 -2.27 13.28
C PHE A 206 -11.08 -3.39 12.65
N PHE A 207 -10.52 -4.58 12.42
CA PHE A 207 -11.30 -5.71 11.92
C PHE A 207 -12.32 -6.22 12.94
N VAL A 208 -11.99 -6.23 14.23
CA VAL A 208 -12.94 -6.57 15.30
C VAL A 208 -14.09 -5.55 15.32
N LEU A 209 -13.79 -4.25 15.24
CA LEU A 209 -14.80 -3.20 15.15
C LEU A 209 -15.66 -3.34 13.89
N ALA A 210 -15.06 -3.66 12.74
CA ALA A 210 -15.75 -3.89 11.48
C ALA A 210 -16.71 -5.09 11.56
N PHE A 211 -16.26 -6.19 12.18
CA PHE A 211 -17.03 -7.41 12.39
C PHE A 211 -18.28 -7.15 13.24
N PHE A 212 -18.12 -6.56 14.43
CA PHE A 212 -19.26 -6.26 15.30
C PHE A 212 -20.17 -5.19 14.71
N SER A 213 -19.62 -4.20 13.99
CA SER A 213 -20.43 -3.21 13.26
C SER A 213 -21.30 -3.86 12.18
N ALA A 214 -20.77 -4.85 11.46
CA ALA A 214 -21.52 -5.61 10.46
C ALA A 214 -22.65 -6.46 11.07
N LEU A 215 -22.42 -7.05 12.24
CA LEU A 215 -23.42 -7.88 12.95
C LEU A 215 -24.54 -7.05 13.57
N ASN A 216 -24.22 -5.91 14.19
CA ASN A 216 -25.18 -5.12 14.98
C ASN A 216 -26.12 -4.24 14.13
N SER A 217 -26.18 -4.45 12.82
CA SER A 217 -26.97 -3.63 11.88
C SER A 217 -26.68 -2.12 11.95
N MET A 218 -25.54 -1.73 12.53
CA MET A 218 -25.05 -0.37 12.46
C MET A 218 -24.89 0.04 10.98
N ARG A 219 -25.00 1.35 10.70
CA ARG A 219 -24.92 1.91 9.34
C ARG A 219 -23.76 1.25 8.59
N MET A 220 -24.04 0.59 7.47
CA MET A 220 -23.04 -0.14 6.66
C MET A 220 -21.78 0.69 6.38
N SER A 221 -21.92 2.02 6.33
CA SER A 221 -20.82 2.96 6.19
C SER A 221 -19.74 2.81 7.26
N LEU A 222 -20.08 2.54 8.52
CA LEU A 222 -19.10 2.41 9.60
C LEU A 222 -18.30 1.11 9.51
N SER A 223 -18.97 -0.01 9.22
CA SER A 223 -18.30 -1.30 9.02
C SER A 223 -17.29 -1.21 7.87
N ASN A 224 -17.65 -0.58 6.76
CA ASN A 224 -16.75 -0.40 5.62
C ASN A 224 -15.57 0.53 5.94
N ILE A 225 -15.77 1.57 6.74
CA ILE A 225 -14.67 2.46 7.19
C ILE A 225 -13.68 1.68 8.05
N PHE A 226 -14.16 0.93 9.05
CA PHE A 226 -13.29 0.12 9.89
C PHE A 226 -12.60 -1.00 9.09
N LEU A 227 -13.31 -1.65 8.17
CA LEU A 227 -12.73 -2.65 7.29
C LEU A 227 -11.64 -2.04 6.41
N SER A 228 -11.86 -0.84 5.86
CA SER A 228 -10.87 -0.11 5.06
C SER A 228 -9.62 0.25 5.87
N ALA A 229 -9.81 0.68 7.13
CA ALA A 229 -8.69 0.98 8.04
C ALA A 229 -7.89 -0.28 8.37
N GLY A 230 -8.56 -1.36 8.75
CA GLY A 230 -7.92 -2.65 9.02
C GLY A 230 -7.14 -3.17 7.81
N MET A 231 -7.75 -3.14 6.62
CA MET A 231 -7.12 -3.58 5.37
C MET A 231 -5.90 -2.73 5.02
N SER A 232 -5.97 -1.41 5.14
CA SER A 232 -4.85 -0.51 4.83
C SER A 232 -3.62 -0.82 5.70
N LEU A 233 -3.81 -0.84 7.02
CA LEU A 233 -2.73 -1.05 7.98
C LEU A 233 -2.11 -2.44 7.82
N LEU A 234 -2.94 -3.46 7.61
CA LEU A 234 -2.47 -4.82 7.41
C LEU A 234 -1.75 -4.98 6.07
N ALA A 235 -2.28 -4.42 4.98
CA ALA A 235 -1.65 -4.49 3.66
C ALA A 235 -0.27 -3.81 3.68
N PHE A 236 -0.18 -2.61 4.27
CA PHE A 236 1.10 -1.90 4.42
C PHE A 236 2.11 -2.74 5.22
N SER A 237 1.69 -3.26 6.38
CA SER A 237 2.51 -4.14 7.23
C SER A 237 3.01 -5.37 6.47
N ILE A 238 2.12 -6.11 5.80
CA ILE A 238 2.50 -7.32 5.04
C ILE A 238 3.48 -6.97 3.92
N ILE A 239 3.20 -5.94 3.12
CA ILE A 239 4.08 -5.54 2.01
C ILE A 239 5.48 -5.21 2.54
N ARG A 240 5.57 -4.35 3.56
CA ARG A 240 6.86 -3.90 4.11
C ARG A 240 7.65 -5.03 4.76
N LEU A 241 6.98 -5.94 5.48
CA LEU A 241 7.64 -7.10 6.07
C LEU A 241 8.07 -8.12 5.01
N SER A 242 7.25 -8.36 3.99
CA SER A 242 7.60 -9.24 2.88
C SER A 242 8.79 -8.72 2.08
N LEU A 243 8.79 -7.43 1.72
CA LEU A 243 9.93 -6.81 1.04
C LEU A 243 11.18 -6.86 1.95
N GLY A 244 11.01 -6.57 3.24
CA GLY A 244 12.10 -6.62 4.21
C GLY A 244 12.73 -8.00 4.34
N ALA A 245 11.90 -9.04 4.36
CA ALA A 245 12.36 -10.42 4.42
C ALA A 245 13.04 -10.87 3.11
N LEU A 246 12.52 -10.43 1.95
CA LEU A 246 13.05 -10.80 0.64
C LEU A 246 14.37 -10.10 0.29
N PHE A 247 14.55 -8.87 0.76
CA PHE A 247 15.65 -8.00 0.35
C PHE A 247 16.50 -7.52 1.54
N VAL A 248 16.56 -8.31 2.63
CA VAL A 248 17.32 -7.97 3.85
C VAL A 248 18.78 -7.64 3.55
N ASP A 249 19.40 -8.37 2.62
CA ASP A 249 20.81 -8.18 2.23
C ASP A 249 20.98 -7.17 1.08
N ARG A 250 19.89 -6.67 0.48
CA ARG A 250 19.90 -5.80 -0.71
C ARG A 250 18.79 -4.74 -0.66
N LEU A 251 18.83 -3.88 0.35
CA LEU A 251 17.83 -2.84 0.64
C LEU A 251 17.58 -1.86 -0.52
N VAL A 252 18.50 -1.69 -1.46
CA VAL A 252 18.21 -0.94 -2.71
C VAL A 252 17.03 -1.56 -3.47
N TRP A 253 16.95 -2.90 -3.52
CA TRP A 253 15.85 -3.60 -4.17
C TRP A 253 14.56 -3.55 -3.36
N PHE A 254 14.67 -3.46 -2.03
CA PHE A 254 13.53 -3.17 -1.17
C PHE A 254 12.87 -1.85 -1.59
N GLU A 255 13.64 -0.77 -1.68
CA GLU A 255 13.11 0.55 -2.08
C GLU A 255 12.56 0.52 -3.50
N PHE A 256 13.30 -0.05 -4.46
CA PHE A 256 12.82 -0.18 -5.84
C PHE A 256 11.47 -0.89 -5.93
N TRP A 257 11.30 -2.01 -5.23
CA TRP A 257 10.05 -2.77 -5.26
C TRP A 257 8.91 -2.07 -4.53
N GLU A 258 9.20 -1.32 -3.47
CA GLU A 258 8.21 -0.46 -2.82
C GLU A 258 7.65 0.58 -3.80
N GLU A 259 8.52 1.33 -4.48
CA GLU A 259 8.10 2.32 -5.49
C GLU A 259 7.36 1.67 -6.66
N MET A 260 7.78 0.47 -7.08
CA MET A 260 7.10 -0.28 -8.14
C MET A 260 5.70 -0.73 -7.74
N ILE A 261 5.51 -1.20 -6.51
CA ILE A 261 4.18 -1.55 -5.99
C ILE A 261 3.28 -0.31 -5.99
N GLN A 262 3.82 0.84 -5.61
CA GLN A 262 3.08 2.10 -5.63
C GLN A 262 2.62 2.46 -7.04
N LEU A 263 3.52 2.38 -8.03
CA LEU A 263 3.17 2.57 -9.44
C LEU A 263 2.08 1.59 -9.92
N ILE A 264 2.16 0.31 -9.52
CA ILE A 264 1.17 -0.72 -9.88
C ILE A 264 -0.20 -0.39 -9.27
N VAL A 265 -0.25 0.01 -8.00
CA VAL A 265 -1.49 0.37 -7.29
C VAL A 265 -2.17 1.55 -7.99
N ILE A 266 -1.45 2.65 -8.22
CA ILE A 266 -2.03 3.86 -8.83
C ILE A 266 -2.46 3.58 -10.28
N SER A 267 -1.64 2.85 -11.06
CA SER A 267 -1.98 2.43 -12.42
C SER A 267 -3.25 1.58 -12.45
N THR A 268 -3.41 0.69 -11.48
CA THR A 268 -4.61 -0.15 -11.36
C THR A 268 -5.83 0.71 -11.05
N VAL A 269 -5.74 1.68 -10.13
CA VAL A 269 -6.85 2.59 -9.83
C VAL A 269 -7.21 3.44 -11.04
N ALA A 270 -6.22 4.02 -11.74
CA ALA A 270 -6.44 4.81 -12.94
C ALA A 270 -7.15 3.99 -14.04
N PHE A 271 -6.69 2.76 -14.27
CA PHE A 271 -7.31 1.83 -15.23
C PHE A 271 -8.74 1.47 -14.82
N LEU A 272 -8.98 1.16 -13.53
CA LEU A 272 -10.32 0.84 -13.04
C LEU A 272 -11.27 2.03 -13.16
N LEU A 273 -10.81 3.26 -12.87
CA LEU A 273 -11.60 4.47 -13.08
C LEU A 273 -11.98 4.65 -14.54
N TRP A 274 -11.03 4.51 -15.47
CA TRP A 274 -11.30 4.56 -16.90
C TRP A 274 -12.33 3.51 -17.33
N ARG A 275 -12.26 2.30 -16.76
CA ARG A 275 -13.17 1.20 -17.11
C ARG A 275 -14.56 1.33 -16.51
N VAL A 276 -14.65 1.79 -15.26
CA VAL A 276 -15.87 1.82 -14.44
C VAL A 276 -16.64 3.13 -14.59
N LYS A 277 -15.91 4.23 -14.79
CA LYS A 277 -16.38 5.61 -14.89
C LYS A 277 -15.78 6.34 -16.09
N PRO A 278 -15.92 5.80 -17.33
CA PRO A 278 -15.37 6.43 -18.53
C PRO A 278 -15.90 7.85 -18.74
N GLU A 279 -17.14 8.14 -18.30
CA GLU A 279 -17.74 9.46 -18.37
C GLU A 279 -16.94 10.48 -17.56
N TRP A 280 -16.37 10.09 -16.41
CA TRP A 280 -15.58 11.02 -15.59
C TRP A 280 -14.29 11.46 -16.29
N VAL A 281 -13.70 10.52 -17.05
CA VAL A 281 -12.49 10.76 -17.85
C VAL A 281 -12.82 11.63 -19.07
N ALA A 282 -13.86 11.26 -19.82
CA ALA A 282 -14.24 11.94 -21.06
C ALA A 282 -14.59 13.41 -20.83
N ASP A 283 -15.40 13.70 -19.80
CA ASP A 283 -15.76 15.07 -19.42
C ASP A 283 -14.51 15.92 -19.12
N ARG A 284 -13.52 15.35 -18.41
CA ARG A 284 -12.30 16.10 -18.05
C ARG A 284 -11.43 16.35 -19.26
N VAL A 285 -11.26 15.36 -20.14
CA VAL A 285 -10.52 15.52 -21.39
C VAL A 285 -11.17 16.59 -22.28
N ALA A 286 -12.49 16.70 -22.28
CA ALA A 286 -13.20 17.72 -23.04
C ALA A 286 -12.91 19.16 -22.56
N LEU A 287 -12.51 19.36 -21.29
CA LEU A 287 -12.13 20.68 -20.76
C LEU A 287 -10.77 21.18 -21.27
N PHE A 288 -9.94 20.28 -21.84
CA PHE A 288 -8.61 20.62 -22.37
C PHE A 288 -8.58 20.68 -23.92
N ARG A 289 -9.73 20.49 -24.57
CA ARG A 289 -9.89 20.64 -26.03
C ARG A 289 -10.48 22.00 -26.35
#